data_AF-A0A0K1PKY5-F1
#
_entry.id   AF-A0A0K1PKY5-F1
#
_cell.length_a   1.000
_cell.length_b   1.000
_cell.length_c   1.000
_cell.angle_alpha   90.00
_cell.angle_beta   90.00
_cell.angle_gamma   90.00
#
_symmetry.space_group_name_H-M   'P 1'
#
loop_
_entity.id
_entity.type
_entity.pdbx_description
1 polymer ?
#
loop_
_entity_poly.entity_id
_entity_poly.type
_entity_poly.pdbx_seq_one_letter_code
_entity_poly.pdbx_strand_id
1 'polypeptide(L)'
;MMTARQKLENLTHSWYGVAVFGAICALFEGGIGFFSLLRTGFGMLVSFLVTFFLGRRLLAKSSFWRFVLVVFAGFGTVFGSLGVARGAWQFMHEWSFGLLFQLGVALVAVVMNAKSFRVLTDSSVKAYFG
;
A
#
# COMPACT_ATOMS: atom_id res chain seq x y z
N MET A 1 9.40 23.49 4.53
CA MET A 1 9.84 22.23 3.87
C MET A 1 9.66 21.08 4.85
N MET A 2 9.05 19.96 4.44
CA MET A 2 8.96 18.77 5.31
C MET A 2 10.34 18.13 5.48
N THR A 3 10.68 17.75 6.71
CA THR A 3 11.93 17.01 6.99
C THR A 3 11.83 15.57 6.47
N ALA A 4 12.97 14.94 6.21
CA ALA A 4 13.02 13.54 5.76
C ALA A 4 12.30 12.59 6.72
N ARG A 5 12.45 12.83 8.03
CA ARG A 5 11.73 12.10 9.08
C ARG A 5 10.22 12.27 8.96
N GLN A 6 9.73 13.51 8.81
CA GLN A 6 8.31 13.78 8.63
C GLN A 6 7.75 13.11 7.36
N LYS A 7 8.52 13.05 6.28
CA LYS A 7 8.12 12.32 5.06
C LYS A 7 7.93 10.82 5.32
N LEU A 8 8.83 10.19 6.07
CA LEU A 8 8.73 8.78 6.44
C LEU A 8 7.58 8.50 7.42
N GLU A 9 7.35 9.38 8.38
CA GLU A 9 6.21 9.28 9.30
C GLU A 9 4.87 9.41 8.55
N ASN A 10 4.75 10.40 7.65
CA ASN A 10 3.56 10.57 6.81
C ASN A 10 3.36 9.38 5.85
N LEU A 11 4.45 8.80 5.33
CA LEU A 11 4.38 7.58 4.52
C LEU A 11 3.83 6.41 5.34
N THR A 12 4.33 6.23 6.56
CA THR A 12 3.88 5.17 7.48
C THR A 12 2.41 5.37 7.86
N HIS A 13 1.98 6.61 8.12
CA HIS A 13 0.56 6.93 8.37
C HIS A 13 -0.32 6.60 7.16
N SER A 14 0.19 6.85 5.95
CA SER A 14 -0.53 6.48 4.72
C SER A 14 -0.68 4.96 4.58
N TRP A 15 0.33 4.17 4.96
CA TRP A 15 0.23 2.70 4.97
C TRP A 15 -0.85 2.20 5.94
N TYR A 16 -0.93 2.76 7.16
CA TYR A 16 -2.02 2.42 8.07
C TYR A 16 -3.38 2.78 7.48
N GLY A 17 -3.51 3.96 6.85
CA GLY A 17 -4.74 4.36 6.17
C GLY A 17 -5.17 3.39 5.08
N VAL A 18 -4.22 2.91 4.26
CA VAL A 18 -4.50 1.89 3.23
C VAL A 18 -4.87 0.53 3.84
N ALA A 19 -4.25 0.14 4.96
CA ALA A 19 -4.62 -1.08 5.67
C ALA A 19 -6.05 -1.03 6.23
N VAL A 20 -6.46 0.10 6.81
CA VAL A 20 -7.85 0.32 7.27
C VAL A 20 -8.81 0.32 6.09
N PHE A 21 -8.49 1.06 5.03
CA PHE A 21 -9.31 1.13 3.82
C PHE A 21 -9.49 -0.26 3.19
N GLY A 22 -8.41 -1.02 3.04
CA GLY A 22 -8.46 -2.38 2.51
C GLY A 22 -9.29 -3.33 3.37
N ALA A 23 -9.20 -3.21 4.70
CA ALA A 23 -10.06 -3.97 5.61
C ALA A 23 -11.54 -3.62 5.44
N ILE A 24 -11.88 -2.33 5.30
CA ILE A 24 -13.26 -1.90 5.02
C ILE A 24 -13.74 -2.48 3.69
N CYS A 25 -12.96 -2.35 2.62
CA CYS A 25 -13.31 -2.90 1.30
C CYS A 25 -13.50 -4.42 1.34
N ALA A 26 -12.67 -5.15 2.08
CA ALA A 26 -12.78 -6.59 2.23
C ALA A 26 -14.10 -7.02 2.91
N LEU A 27 -14.66 -6.19 3.81
CA LEU A 27 -15.97 -6.46 4.42
C LEU A 27 -17.12 -6.23 3.44
N PHE A 28 -17.01 -5.25 2.54
CA PHE A 28 -18.00 -5.05 1.47
C PHE A 28 -18.01 -6.20 0.46
N GLU A 29 -16.84 -6.80 0.18
CA GLU A 29 -16.72 -7.89 -0.79
C GLU A 29 -17.06 -9.26 -0.19
N GLY A 30 -16.62 -9.53 1.06
CA GLY A 30 -16.83 -10.82 1.74
C GLY A 30 -18.10 -10.92 2.59
N GLY A 31 -18.84 -9.83 2.75
CA GLY A 31 -20.03 -9.73 3.61
C GLY A 31 -19.73 -9.71 5.11
N ILE A 32 -20.77 -9.47 5.93
CA ILE A 32 -20.67 -9.38 7.41
C ILE A 32 -20.99 -10.76 8.03
N GLY A 33 -20.04 -11.69 7.94
CA GLY A 33 -20.10 -13.00 8.60
C GLY A 33 -19.05 -13.10 9.70
N PHE A 34 -19.27 -13.93 10.71
CA PHE A 34 -18.32 -14.11 11.81
C PHE A 34 -16.92 -14.50 11.31
N PHE A 35 -16.83 -15.47 10.38
CA PHE A 35 -15.55 -15.89 9.80
C PHE A 35 -14.92 -14.85 8.87
N SER A 36 -15.70 -14.01 8.17
CA SER A 36 -15.15 -12.93 7.35
C SER A 36 -14.59 -11.81 8.22
N LEU A 37 -15.30 -11.43 9.29
CA LEU A 37 -14.83 -10.46 10.27
C LEU A 37 -13.55 -10.92 10.96
N LEU A 38 -13.46 -12.20 11.37
CA LEU A 38 -12.25 -12.74 11.96
C LEU A 38 -11.07 -12.72 10.97
N ARG A 39 -11.28 -13.17 9.72
CA ARG A 39 -10.25 -13.16 8.69
C ARG A 39 -9.77 -11.75 8.38
N THR A 40 -10.70 -10.81 8.18
CA THR A 40 -10.39 -9.42 7.88
C THR A 40 -9.72 -8.73 9.06
N GLY A 41 -10.22 -8.95 10.28
CA GLY A 41 -9.62 -8.41 11.50
C GLY A 41 -8.20 -8.92 11.72
N PHE A 42 -7.97 -10.21 11.55
CA PHE A 42 -6.62 -10.79 11.64
C PHE A 42 -5.70 -10.25 10.54
N GLY A 43 -6.18 -10.17 9.29
CA GLY A 43 -5.42 -9.61 8.17
C GLY A 43 -5.02 -8.15 8.41
N MET A 44 -5.94 -7.34 8.94
CA MET A 44 -5.67 -5.96 9.34
C MET A 44 -4.62 -5.88 10.45
N LEU A 45 -4.73 -6.73 11.47
CA LEU A 45 -3.77 -6.82 12.58
C LEU A 45 -2.36 -7.13 12.09
N VAL A 46 -2.23 -8.13 11.20
CA VAL A 46 -0.94 -8.49 10.57
C VAL A 46 -0.41 -7.31 9.75
N SER A 47 -1.25 -6.65 8.95
CA SER A 47 -0.85 -5.48 8.17
C SER A 47 -0.35 -4.33 9.05
N PHE A 48 -0.99 -4.09 10.19
CA PHE A 48 -0.56 -3.09 11.17
C PHE A 48 0.79 -3.43 11.79
N LEU A 49 1.01 -4.69 12.17
CA LEU A 49 2.28 -5.15 12.72
C LEU A 49 3.42 -5.02 11.72
N VAL A 50 3.18 -5.39 10.46
CA VAL A 50 4.16 -5.23 9.37
C VAL A 50 4.47 -3.75 9.14
N THR A 51 3.44 -2.91 9.05
CA THR A 51 3.59 -1.45 8.87
C THR A 51 4.38 -0.81 10.01
N PHE A 52 4.08 -1.21 11.25
CA PHE A 52 4.79 -0.76 12.44
C PHE A 52 6.27 -1.17 12.44
N PHE A 53 6.55 -2.43 12.11
CA PHE A 53 7.91 -2.95 12.04
C PHE A 53 8.73 -2.22 10.98
N LEU A 54 8.19 -2.07 9.76
CA LEU A 54 8.84 -1.37 8.66
C LEU A 54 9.05 0.12 8.99
N GLY A 55 8.04 0.79 9.53
CA GLY A 55 8.13 2.20 9.96
C GLY A 55 9.24 2.41 11.00
N ARG A 56 9.33 1.55 12.02
CA ARG A 56 10.42 1.62 13.02
C ARG A 56 11.80 1.41 12.39
N ARG A 57 11.95 0.44 11.47
CA ARG A 57 13.23 0.17 10.80
C ARG A 57 13.67 1.33 9.90
N LEU A 58 12.73 2.00 9.24
CA LEU A 58 13.00 3.20 8.44
C LEU A 58 13.43 4.38 9.32
N LEU A 59 12.76 4.61 10.45
CA LEU A 59 13.14 5.65 11.41
C LEU A 59 14.48 5.37 12.10
N ALA A 60 14.83 4.10 12.28
CA ALA A 60 16.15 3.66 12.73
C ALA A 60 17.25 3.76 11.66
N LYS A 61 16.99 4.46 10.54
CA LYS A 61 17.94 4.71 9.45
C LYS A 61 18.53 3.44 8.82
N SER A 62 17.76 2.35 8.76
CA SER A 62 18.24 1.14 8.08
C SER A 62 18.15 1.28 6.55
N SER A 63 19.31 1.42 5.90
CA SER A 63 19.43 1.50 4.43
C SER A 63 18.97 0.23 3.72
N PHE A 64 19.17 -0.94 4.34
CA PHE A 64 18.71 -2.23 3.84
C PHE A 64 17.18 -2.25 3.66
N TRP A 65 16.43 -1.92 4.71
CA TRP A 65 14.96 -1.90 4.63
C TRP A 65 14.45 -0.84 3.65
N ARG A 66 15.14 0.30 3.52
CA ARG A 66 14.84 1.29 2.47
C ARG A 66 14.99 0.66 1.08
N PHE A 67 16.12 0.01 0.80
CA PHE A 67 16.38 -0.63 -0.49
C PHE A 67 15.32 -1.69 -0.80
N VAL A 68 15.04 -2.58 0.14
CA VAL A 68 14.00 -3.61 0.04
C VAL A 68 12.66 -2.97 -0.32
N LEU A 69 12.24 -1.93 0.41
CA LEU A 69 10.96 -1.25 0.15
C LEU A 69 10.92 -0.50 -1.18
N VAL A 70 12.03 0.10 -1.61
CA VAL A 70 12.12 0.73 -2.95
C VAL A 70 11.92 -0.31 -4.04
N VAL A 71 12.56 -1.47 -3.92
CA VAL A 71 12.43 -2.57 -4.88
C VAL A 71 10.99 -3.09 -4.91
N PHE A 72 10.41 -3.40 -3.76
CA PHE A 72 9.02 -3.87 -3.68
C PHE A 72 8.01 -2.82 -4.16
N ALA A 73 8.19 -1.55 -3.81
CA ALA A 73 7.32 -0.47 -4.27
C ALA A 73 7.45 -0.25 -5.79
N GLY A 74 8.66 -0.36 -6.34
CA GLY A 74 8.91 -0.27 -7.78
C GLY A 74 8.20 -1.39 -8.53
N PHE A 75 8.46 -2.64 -8.17
CA PHE A 75 7.80 -3.79 -8.79
C PHE A 75 6.28 -3.77 -8.58
N GLY A 76 5.81 -3.45 -7.38
CA GLY A 76 4.39 -3.33 -7.07
C GLY A 76 3.69 -2.24 -7.89
N THR A 77 4.39 -1.15 -8.22
CA THR A 77 3.85 -0.12 -9.11
C THR A 77 3.74 -0.62 -10.55
N VAL A 78 4.77 -1.29 -11.07
CA VAL A 78 4.81 -1.78 -12.46
C VAL A 78 3.84 -2.95 -12.67
N PHE A 79 3.93 -4.00 -11.85
CA PHE A 79 3.05 -5.15 -11.99
C PHE A 79 1.61 -4.80 -11.61
N GLY A 80 1.42 -3.95 -10.62
CA GLY A 80 0.10 -3.49 -10.22
C GLY A 80 -0.56 -2.62 -11.31
N SER A 81 0.18 -1.71 -11.96
CA SER A 81 -0.38 -0.91 -13.05
C SER A 81 -0.76 -1.77 -14.26
N LEU A 82 0.03 -2.80 -14.59
CA LEU A 82 -0.33 -3.80 -15.60
C LEU A 82 -1.60 -4.57 -15.21
N GLY A 83 -1.74 -4.94 -13.94
CA GLY A 83 -2.95 -5.59 -13.41
C GLY A 83 -4.18 -4.69 -13.56
N VAL A 84 -4.07 -3.41 -13.18
CA VAL A 84 -5.13 -2.40 -13.35
C VAL A 84 -5.46 -2.19 -14.82
N ALA A 85 -4.47 -2.10 -15.71
CA ALA A 85 -4.70 -1.95 -17.14
C ALA A 85 -5.44 -3.15 -17.75
N ARG A 86 -5.06 -4.38 -17.34
CA ARG A 86 -5.75 -5.60 -17.76
C ARG A 86 -7.19 -5.65 -17.24
N GLY A 87 -7.41 -5.31 -15.97
CA GLY A 87 -8.76 -5.28 -15.42
C GLY A 87 -9.61 -4.18 -16.08
N ALA A 88 -9.03 -3.01 -16.39
CA ALA A 88 -9.71 -1.95 -17.12
C ALA A 88 -10.11 -2.41 -18.53
N TRP A 89 -9.25 -3.19 -19.20
CA TRP A 89 -9.59 -3.82 -20.47
C TRP A 89 -10.77 -4.80 -20.32
N GLN A 90 -10.77 -5.64 -19.28
CA GLN A 90 -11.87 -6.56 -19.01
C GLN A 90 -13.18 -5.80 -18.71
N PHE A 91 -13.12 -4.71 -17.96
CA PHE A 91 -14.28 -3.87 -17.66
C PHE A 91 -14.95 -3.32 -18.93
N MET A 92 -14.18 -2.95 -19.96
CA MET A 92 -14.73 -2.49 -21.24
C MET A 92 -15.58 -3.54 -21.96
N HIS A 93 -15.39 -4.84 -21.64
CA HIS A 93 -16.12 -5.95 -22.23
C HIS A 93 -17.31 -6.40 -21.35
N GLU A 94 -17.15 -6.38 -20.02
CA GLU A 94 -18.11 -6.99 -19.09
C GLU A 94 -18.96 -5.99 -18.30
N TRP A 95 -18.71 -4.67 -18.40
CA TRP A 95 -19.45 -3.57 -17.75
C TRP A 95 -20.07 -3.94 -16.38
N SER A 96 -19.21 -4.37 -15.45
CA SER A 96 -19.61 -4.84 -14.13
C SER A 96 -19.16 -3.86 -13.04
N PHE A 97 -20.11 -3.46 -12.18
CA PHE A 97 -19.81 -2.64 -11.00
C PHE A 97 -18.85 -3.34 -10.03
N GLY A 98 -18.89 -4.68 -9.95
CA GLY A 98 -17.94 -5.44 -9.13
C GLY A 98 -16.51 -5.30 -9.63
N LEU A 99 -16.30 -5.41 -10.94
CA LEU A 99 -14.99 -5.19 -11.57
C LEU A 99 -14.51 -3.75 -11.36
N LEU A 100 -15.40 -2.77 -11.49
CA LEU A 100 -15.07 -1.37 -11.27
C LEU A 100 -14.60 -1.12 -9.82
N PHE A 101 -15.26 -1.73 -8.84
CA PHE A 101 -14.87 -1.64 -7.44
C PHE A 101 -13.50 -2.28 -7.18
N GLN A 102 -13.28 -3.51 -7.67
CA GLN A 102 -11.99 -4.20 -7.54
C GLN A 102 -10.86 -3.40 -8.19
N LEU A 103 -11.11 -2.81 -9.36
CA LEU A 103 -10.16 -1.93 -10.04
C LEU A 103 -9.84 -0.68 -9.21
N GLY A 104 -10.84 -0.07 -8.59
CA GLY A 104 -10.63 1.07 -7.69
C GLY A 104 -9.71 0.72 -6.53
N VAL A 105 -9.95 -0.42 -5.86
CA VAL A 105 -9.10 -0.90 -4.76
C VAL A 105 -7.68 -1.20 -5.24
N ALA A 106 -7.53 -1.89 -6.38
CA ALA A 106 -6.23 -2.18 -6.98
C ALA A 106 -5.47 -0.89 -7.35
N LEU A 107 -6.17 0.11 -7.88
CA LEU A 107 -5.58 1.41 -8.22
C LEU A 107 -5.06 2.13 -6.96
N VAL A 108 -5.80 2.11 -5.85
CA VAL A 108 -5.33 2.66 -4.57
C VAL A 108 -4.02 2.00 -4.12
N ALA A 109 -3.92 0.67 -4.25
CA ALA A 109 -2.68 -0.06 -3.92
C ALA A 109 -1.51 0.35 -4.83
N VAL A 110 -1.74 0.51 -6.14
CA VAL A 110 -0.73 1.00 -7.10
C VAL A 110 -0.28 2.42 -6.76
N VAL A 111 -1.23 3.31 -6.47
CA VAL A 111 -0.93 4.70 -6.08
C VAL A 111 -0.11 4.73 -4.79
N MET A 112 -0.41 3.86 -3.82
CA MET A 112 0.37 3.76 -2.59
C MET A 112 1.79 3.25 -2.85
N ASN A 113 1.97 2.27 -3.73
CA ASN A 113 3.30 1.81 -4.16
C ASN A 113 4.08 2.93 -4.86
N ALA A 114 3.45 3.65 -5.78
CA ALA A 114 4.06 4.78 -6.48
C ALA A 114 4.46 5.91 -5.51
N LYS A 115 3.59 6.23 -4.53
CA LYS A 115 3.87 7.19 -3.47
C LYS A 115 5.05 6.72 -2.60
N SER A 116 5.06 5.46 -2.21
CA SER A 116 6.15 4.85 -1.42
C SER A 116 7.47 4.94 -2.16
N PHE A 117 7.50 4.58 -3.44
CA PHE A 117 8.69 4.68 -4.28
C PHE A 117 9.19 6.13 -4.35
N ARG A 118 8.31 7.10 -4.64
CA ARG A 118 8.67 8.53 -4.72
C ARG A 118 9.25 9.06 -3.41
N VAL A 119 8.64 8.75 -2.27
CA VAL A 119 9.12 9.20 -0.96
C VAL A 119 10.46 8.54 -0.60
N LEU A 120 10.61 7.24 -0.82
CA LEU A 120 11.83 6.51 -0.45
C LEU A 120 13.03 6.85 -1.36
N THR A 121 12.77 7.33 -2.57
CA THR A 121 13.81 7.73 -3.54
C THR A 121 14.14 9.22 -3.52
N ASP A 122 13.36 10.02 -2.78
CA ASP A 122 13.56 11.47 -2.61
C ASP A 122 14.97 11.76 -2.08
N SER A 123 15.65 12.78 -2.63
CA SER A 123 17.02 13.17 -2.25
C SER A 123 17.16 13.48 -0.77
N SER A 124 16.16 14.12 -0.16
CA SER A 124 16.15 14.42 1.27
C SER A 124 16.05 13.16 2.14
N VAL A 125 15.26 12.19 1.70
CA VAL A 125 15.15 10.89 2.37
C VAL A 125 16.42 10.10 2.14
N LYS A 126 17.01 10.14 0.95
CA LYS A 126 18.28 9.45 0.69
C LYS A 126 19.39 9.93 1.62
N ALA A 127 19.58 11.24 1.73
CA ALA A 127 20.56 11.87 2.62
C ALA A 127 20.31 11.56 4.10
N TYR A 128 19.07 11.27 4.51
CA TYR A 128 18.75 10.91 5.89
C TYR A 128 19.33 9.56 6.33
N PHE A 129 19.53 8.64 5.38
CA PHE A 129 20.09 7.30 5.64
C PHE A 129 21.62 7.25 5.54
N GLY A 130 22.29 8.33 5.11
CA GLY A 130 23.70 8.33 4.72
C GLY A 130 23.85 8.25 3.22
#